data_AF-A0AAE7EM34-F1
#
_entry.id   AF-A0AAE7EM34-F1
#
_cell.length_a   1.000
_cell.length_b   1.000
_cell.length_c   1.000
_cell.angle_alpha   90.00
_cell.angle_beta   90.00
_cell.angle_gamma   90.00
#
_symmetry.space_group_name_H-M   'P 1'
#
loop_
_entity.id
_entity.type
_entity.pdbx_description
1 polymer ?
#
loop_
_entity_poly.entity_id
_entity_poly.type
_entity_poly.pdbx_seq_one_letter_code
_entity_poly.pdbx_strand_id
1 'polypeptide(L)' 'MLVIAATLFACLLFYLLALDSYCDQGGKFALGICSITRIVPW' A
#
# COMPACT_ATOMS: atom_id res chain seq x y z
N MET A 1 -13.16 -15.08 -13.41
CA MET A 1 -11.78 -15.01 -12.87
C MET A 1 -11.19 -13.60 -12.95
N LEU A 2 -11.25 -12.92 -14.10
CA LEU A 2 -10.66 -11.59 -14.30
C LEU A 2 -11.24 -10.51 -13.36
N VAL A 3 -12.55 -10.54 -13.09
CA VAL A 3 -13.21 -9.61 -12.17
C VAL A 3 -12.68 -9.73 -10.74
N ILE A 4 -12.52 -10.96 -10.24
CA ILE A 4 -11.99 -11.22 -8.89
C ILE A 4 -10.55 -10.72 -8.77
N ALA A 5 -9.72 -11.01 -9.79
CA ALA A 5 -8.34 -10.53 -9.83
C ALA A 5 -8.27 -8.99 -9.86
N ALA A 6 -9.12 -8.34 -10.65
CA ALA A 6 -9.20 -6.88 -10.71
C ALA A 6 -9.66 -6.27 -9.37
N THR A 7 -10.63 -6.88 -8.69
CA THR A 7 -11.08 -6.45 -7.36
C THR A 7 -9.97 -6.59 -6.32
N LEU A 8 -9.26 -7.73 -6.29
CA LEU A 8 -8.14 -7.93 -5.38
C LEU A 8 -7.01 -6.92 -5.64
N PHE A 9 -6.69 -6.67 -6.92
CA PHE A 9 -5.68 -5.69 -7.30
C PHE A 9 -6.06 -4.27 -6.88
N ALA A 10 -7.32 -3.87 -7.11
CA ALA A 10 -7.83 -2.57 -6.67
C ALA A 10 -7.78 -2.44 -5.13
N CYS A 11 -8.19 -3.47 -4.38
CA CYS A 11 -8.11 -3.46 -2.91
C CYS A 11 -6.66 -3.31 -2.41
N LEU A 12 -5.70 -4.00 -3.03
CA LEU A 12 -4.28 -3.88 -2.70
C LEU A 12 -3.75 -2.47 -2.97
N LEU A 13 -4.12 -1.88 -4.10
CA LEU A 13 -3.73 -0.50 -4.43
C LEU A 13 -4.30 0.51 -3.43
N PHE A 14 -5.60 0.43 -3.12
CA PHE A 14 -6.21 1.32 -2.12
C PHE A 14 -5.60 1.15 -0.73
N TYR A 15 -5.24 -0.08 -0.35
CA TYR A 15 -4.56 -0.36 0.92
C TYR A 15 -3.17 0.28 0.98
N LEU A 16 -2.37 0.12 -0.08
CA LEU A 16 -1.04 0.72 -0.20
C LEU A 16 -1.11 2.25 -0.19
N LEU A 17 -2.05 2.83 -0.95
CA LEU A 17 -2.26 4.28 -1.01
C LEU A 17 -2.65 4.86 0.35
N ALA A 18 -3.53 4.18 1.08
CA ALA A 18 -3.88 4.57 2.43
C ALA A 18 -2.65 4.49 3.35
N LEU A 19 -1.87 3.39 3.29
CA LEU A 19 -0.64 3.23 4.06
C LEU A 19 0.38 4.34 3.80
N ASP A 20 0.57 4.72 2.53
CA ASP A 20 1.50 5.79 2.14
C ASP A 20 1.15 7.12 2.83
N SER A 21 -0.12 7.49 2.82
CA SER A 21 -0.62 8.69 3.51
C SER A 21 -0.48 8.61 5.05
N TYR A 22 -0.61 7.42 5.64
CA TYR A 22 -0.38 7.22 7.07
C TYR A 22 1.11 7.30 7.46
N CYS A 23 2.00 6.87 6.57
CA CYS A 23 3.43 6.89 6.80
C CYS A 23 4.05 8.27 6.58
N ASP A 24 3.54 9.05 5.62
CA ASP A 24 3.92 10.45 5.43
C ASP A 24 3.61 11.29 6.70
N GLN A 25 2.49 10.98 7.37
CA GLN A 25 2.11 11.61 8.65
C GLN A 25 2.90 11.13 9.88
N GLY A 26 3.96 10.33 9.71
CA GLY A 26 4.80 9.87 10.82
C GLY A 26 4.18 8.76 11.68
N GLY A 27 3.16 8.06 11.16
CA GLY A 27 2.54 6.91 11.81
C GLY A 27 3.54 5.75 11.94
N LYS A 28 3.74 5.24 13.16
CA LYS A 28 4.67 4.12 13.46
C LYS A 28 4.15 2.73 13.05
N PHE A 29 3.10 2.65 12.25
CA PHE A 29 2.50 1.38 11.85
C PHE A 29 3.35 0.76 10.73
N ALA A 30 4.20 -0.21 11.11
CA ALA A 30 5.05 -1.01 10.22
C ALA A 30 6.19 -0.25 9.52
N LEU A 31 7.18 0.20 10.32
CA LEU A 31 8.49 0.70 9.86
C LEU A 31 9.14 -0.15 8.73
N GLY A 32 8.85 -1.46 8.68
CA GLY A 32 9.31 -2.36 7.62
C GLY A 32 8.55 -2.24 6.29
N ILE A 33 7.21 -2.07 6.30
CA ILE A 33 6.39 -2.03 5.08
C ILE A 33 6.53 -0.67 4.39
N CYS A 34 6.56 0.43 5.16
CA CYS A 34 6.78 1.76 4.59
C CYS A 34 8.21 1.99 4.09
N SER A 35 9.20 1.29 4.64
CA SER A 35 10.54 1.27 4.05
C SER A 35 10.61 0.49 2.73
N ILE A 36 9.81 -0.57 2.58
CA ILE A 36 9.74 -1.39 1.36
C ILE A 36 8.95 -0.69 0.26
N THR A 37 7.83 -0.04 0.57
CA THR A 37 7.09 0.76 -0.41
C THR A 37 7.85 2.02 -0.83
N ARG A 38 8.70 2.61 0.02
CA ARG A 38 9.62 3.69 -0.40
C ARG A 38 10.68 3.22 -1.41
N ILE A 39 11.07 1.94 -1.36
CA ILE A 39 12.08 1.36 -2.27
C ILE A 39 11.45 0.88 -3.58
N VAL A 40 10.17 0.49 -3.57
CA VAL A 40 9.42 0.09 -4.76
C VAL A 40 8.69 1.32 -5.29
N PRO A 41 9.24 2.02 -6.31
CA PRO A 41 8.57 3.17 -6.88
C PRO A 41 7.46 2.63 -7.79
N TRP A 42 6.23 2.65 -7.29
CA TRP A 42 5.08 2.62 -8.19
C TRP A 42 4.53 4.03 -8.30
#